data_AF-A0A9P0DPQ2-F1
#
_entry.id   AF-A0A9P0DPQ2-F1
#
_cell.length_a   1.000
_cell.length_b   1.000
_cell.length_c   1.000
_cell.angle_alpha   90.00
_cell.angle_beta   90.00
_cell.angle_gamma   90.00
#
_symmetry.space_group_name_H-M   'P 1'
#
loop_
_entity.id
_entity.type
_entity.pdbx_description
1 polymer ?
#
loop_
_entity_poly.entity_id
_entity_poly.type
_entity_poly.pdbx_seq_one_letter_code
_entity_poly.pdbx_strand_id
1 'polypeptide(L)'
;MLNLYKNIRISHQPVLKQCICKLSSDRDTNSPRKIIPQDDEVMPRVYDKKEIDKLKWRTPWHQKEGEHYSFLRTFYKEDSKRRLLQRLQTPIDLSPSGIKKWWANKTELKEIILQSYIPERNQTLGNELAAAHFIVHRGGAIKFFDEDVWIKANEMNEYTLPRFFDEDKFLQAIDCADMKLHYEGLVNLRGLKNVEWLSLNGCEHMDDWCLDMISNIFSHSLLYLDLRNCSNISDKGIGALYKMEKLKILYLDDFLRSTTYELTCLLLQEIRPDLDIRSDPVTFDLS
;
A
#
# COMPACT_ATOMS: atom_id res chain seq x y z
N MET A 1 -37.27 70.65 -4.47
CA MET A 1 -37.88 69.54 -5.23
C MET A 1 -36.99 68.33 -5.05
N LEU A 2 -37.33 67.43 -4.13
CA LEU A 2 -38.16 66.22 -4.34
C LEU A 2 -37.37 65.15 -5.12
N ASN A 3 -36.86 64.11 -4.44
CA ASN A 3 -37.53 62.81 -4.17
C ASN A 3 -37.19 61.80 -5.29
N LEU A 4 -36.95 60.49 -5.13
CA LEU A 4 -37.16 59.49 -4.08
C LEU A 4 -36.28 58.27 -4.45
N TYR A 5 -35.58 57.68 -3.50
CA TYR A 5 -35.19 56.26 -3.56
C TYR A 5 -35.90 55.53 -2.41
N LYS A 6 -36.79 54.59 -2.72
CA LYS A 6 -37.34 53.62 -1.78
C LYS A 6 -37.63 52.30 -2.50
N ASN A 7 -36.99 51.25 -1.98
CA ASN A 7 -37.44 49.88 -1.71
C ASN A 7 -38.46 49.21 -2.64
N ILE A 8 -38.23 47.92 -2.93
CA ILE A 8 -39.13 46.79 -2.57
C ILE A 8 -38.39 45.45 -2.77
N ARG A 9 -38.43 44.60 -1.73
CA ARG A 9 -38.07 43.17 -1.75
C ARG A 9 -39.25 42.36 -2.27
N ILE A 10 -39.05 41.33 -3.10
CA ILE A 10 -40.05 40.27 -3.31
C ILE A 10 -39.36 38.90 -3.43
N SER A 11 -39.75 37.99 -2.55
CA SER A 11 -39.50 36.55 -2.53
C SER A 11 -40.47 35.81 -3.45
N HIS A 12 -40.04 34.75 -4.15
CA HIS A 12 -40.96 33.76 -4.72
C HIS A 12 -40.41 32.33 -4.68
N GLN A 13 -41.21 31.44 -4.08
CA GLN A 13 -41.17 29.98 -4.17
C GLN A 13 -41.92 29.49 -5.43
N PRO A 14 -41.73 28.22 -5.86
CA PRO A 14 -42.18 27.71 -7.16
C PRO A 14 -43.58 27.09 -7.13
N VAL A 15 -44.26 27.06 -8.27
CA VAL A 15 -45.55 26.37 -8.48
C VAL A 15 -45.46 25.40 -9.65
N LEU A 16 -45.80 24.14 -9.38
CA LEU A 16 -45.97 23.00 -10.28
C LEU A 16 -47.20 23.14 -11.21
N LYS A 17 -47.11 22.57 -12.42
CA LYS A 17 -48.20 22.01 -13.25
C LYS A 17 -47.53 21.33 -14.48
N GLN A 18 -47.83 20.11 -14.90
CA GLN A 18 -49.15 19.57 -15.25
C GLN A 18 -49.13 18.02 -15.31
N CYS A 19 -50.23 17.42 -14.84
CA CYS A 19 -50.63 16.02 -15.03
C CYS A 19 -51.58 15.87 -16.23
N ILE A 20 -51.57 14.73 -16.93
CA ILE A 20 -52.75 14.00 -17.52
C ILE A 20 -52.31 12.51 -17.65
N CYS A 21 -52.75 11.53 -16.84
CA CYS A 21 -54.04 10.86 -16.62
C CYS A 21 -54.41 9.75 -17.63
N LYS A 22 -54.64 8.52 -17.10
CA LYS A 22 -55.58 7.40 -17.43
C LYS A 22 -54.88 6.06 -17.07
N LEU A 23 -55.45 5.04 -16.42
CA LEU A 23 -56.82 4.70 -16.00
C LEU A 23 -56.76 3.54 -14.96
N SER A 24 -57.84 3.42 -14.19
CA SER A 24 -58.36 2.19 -13.54
C SER A 24 -57.72 1.66 -12.26
N SER A 25 -58.61 1.52 -11.28
CA SER A 25 -58.51 0.84 -9.99
C SER A 25 -58.21 -0.65 -10.15
N ASP A 26 -57.28 -1.17 -9.36
CA ASP A 26 -57.52 -2.32 -8.50
C ASP A 26 -56.54 -2.31 -7.32
N ARG A 27 -57.08 -2.70 -6.17
CA ARG A 27 -56.38 -2.75 -4.88
C ARG A 27 -55.51 -3.99 -4.89
N ASP A 28 -54.22 -3.83 -4.60
CA ASP A 28 -53.46 -4.85 -3.89
C ASP A 28 -52.34 -4.21 -3.08
N THR A 29 -52.26 -4.67 -1.83
CA THR A 29 -51.37 -4.22 -0.78
C THR A 29 -49.93 -4.64 -1.07
N ASN A 30 -49.03 -3.68 -1.34
CA ASN A 30 -47.65 -3.71 -0.86
C ASN A 30 -46.92 -2.42 -1.22
N SER A 31 -46.60 -1.61 -0.21
CA SER A 31 -45.70 -0.48 -0.33
C SER A 31 -44.26 -0.97 -0.55
N PRO A 32 -43.51 -0.48 -1.56
CA PRO A 32 -42.09 -0.77 -1.65
C PRO A 32 -41.37 -0.05 -0.51
N ARG A 33 -40.83 -0.83 0.44
CA ARG A 33 -39.95 -0.31 1.49
C ARG A 33 -38.74 0.35 0.83
N LYS A 34 -38.54 1.63 1.13
CA LYS A 34 -37.28 2.32 0.86
C LYS A 34 -36.15 1.52 1.52
N ILE A 35 -35.24 0.99 0.71
CA ILE A 35 -33.97 0.44 1.20
C ILE A 35 -33.11 1.67 1.52
N ILE A 36 -33.10 2.04 2.79
CA ILE A 36 -32.11 2.95 3.35
C ILE A 36 -30.81 2.15 3.37
N PRO A 37 -29.68 2.64 2.83
CA PRO A 37 -28.39 1.99 3.06
C PRO A 37 -28.14 1.99 4.56
N GLN A 38 -28.15 0.82 5.18
CA GLN A 38 -27.59 0.67 6.51
C GLN A 38 -26.08 0.80 6.32
N ASP A 39 -25.55 1.96 6.71
CA ASP A 39 -24.14 2.06 7.05
C ASP A 39 -23.93 1.11 8.22
N ASP A 40 -23.42 -0.08 7.93
CA ASP A 40 -22.91 -0.99 8.94
C ASP A 40 -21.70 -0.28 9.58
N GLU A 41 -21.94 0.49 10.65
CA GLU A 41 -20.91 0.92 11.57
C GLU A 41 -20.23 -0.34 12.13
N VAL A 42 -19.16 -0.77 11.47
CA VAL A 42 -18.27 -1.81 11.98
C VAL A 42 -17.59 -1.23 13.21
N MET A 43 -18.20 -1.43 14.37
CA MET A 43 -17.58 -1.16 15.67
C MET A 43 -16.19 -1.81 15.70
N PRO A 44 -15.12 -1.07 16.02
CA PRO A 44 -13.79 -1.65 16.12
C PRO A 44 -13.83 -2.75 17.18
N ARG A 45 -13.47 -3.98 16.78
CA ARG A 45 -13.38 -5.11 17.70
C ARG A 45 -12.34 -4.76 18.76
N VAL A 46 -12.79 -4.55 19.98
CA VAL A 46 -11.90 -4.43 21.14
C VAL A 46 -11.28 -5.80 21.35
N TYR A 47 -9.99 -5.94 21.07
CA TYR A 47 -9.27 -7.20 21.27
C TYR A 47 -9.03 -7.43 22.77
N ASP A 48 -9.50 -8.56 23.29
CA ASP A 48 -9.21 -9.00 24.65
C ASP A 48 -7.71 -9.31 24.80
N LYS A 49 -7.08 -8.70 25.82
CA LYS A 49 -5.63 -8.74 26.08
C LYS A 49 -5.06 -10.13 26.41
N LYS A 50 -5.88 -11.18 26.51
CA LYS A 50 -5.52 -12.48 27.10
C LYS A 50 -5.36 -13.63 26.09
N GLU A 51 -5.72 -13.46 24.82
CA GLU A 51 -5.58 -14.49 23.79
C GLU A 51 -4.58 -14.09 22.69
N ILE A 52 -3.28 -14.03 22.99
CA ILE A 52 -2.28 -13.81 21.94
C ILE A 52 -1.23 -14.92 21.97
N ASP A 53 -1.64 -16.07 21.41
CA ASP A 53 -0.74 -17.11 20.96
C ASP A 53 -0.01 -16.65 19.68
N LYS A 54 1.16 -16.00 19.86
CA LYS A 54 2.17 -15.63 18.84
C LYS A 54 1.64 -14.69 17.73
N LEU A 55 2.48 -13.80 17.19
CA LEU A 55 2.12 -13.08 15.96
C LEU A 55 1.92 -14.13 14.84
N LYS A 56 0.67 -14.39 14.46
CA LYS A 56 0.33 -15.36 13.41
C LYS A 56 0.46 -14.67 12.04
N TRP A 57 1.42 -15.10 11.24
CA TRP A 57 1.55 -14.72 9.84
C TRP A 57 0.52 -15.45 8.97
N ARG A 58 0.15 -14.89 7.81
CA ARG A 58 -0.67 -15.61 6.84
C ARG A 58 0.03 -16.91 6.46
N THR A 59 -0.74 -17.99 6.36
CA THR A 59 -0.29 -19.21 5.70
C THR A 59 -0.75 -19.20 4.25
N PRO A 60 -0.01 -19.82 3.31
CA PRO A 60 -0.35 -19.80 1.89
C PRO A 60 -1.69 -20.46 1.54
N TRP A 61 -2.27 -21.23 2.46
CA TRP A 61 -3.41 -22.12 2.24
C TRP A 61 -4.66 -21.74 3.03
N HIS A 62 -4.70 -20.52 3.58
CA HIS A 62 -5.74 -20.01 4.47
C HIS A 62 -5.80 -20.68 5.86
N GLN A 63 -5.53 -19.90 6.90
CA GLN A 63 -5.93 -20.29 8.24
C GLN A 63 -6.47 -19.05 8.98
N LYS A 64 -7.78 -18.81 8.84
CA LYS A 64 -8.58 -18.32 9.98
C LYS A 64 -9.07 -19.59 10.68
N GLU A 65 -8.63 -19.80 11.92
CA GLU A 65 -9.24 -20.78 12.81
C GLU A 65 -10.74 -20.43 12.92
N GLY A 66 -11.63 -21.34 12.48
CA GLY A 66 -13.09 -21.21 12.68
C GLY A 66 -13.97 -21.00 11.44
N GLU A 67 -13.43 -20.76 10.24
CA GLU A 67 -14.24 -20.71 9.01
C GLU A 67 -13.92 -21.90 8.10
N HIS A 68 -14.91 -22.78 7.88
CA HIS A 68 -14.83 -23.82 6.85
C HIS A 68 -14.72 -23.12 5.48
N TYR A 69 -13.56 -23.22 4.84
CA TYR A 69 -13.39 -22.75 3.47
C TYR A 69 -14.15 -23.68 2.52
N SER A 70 -15.24 -23.20 1.94
CA SER A 70 -15.73 -23.75 0.68
C SER A 70 -14.65 -23.51 -0.35
N PHE A 71 -14.02 -24.56 -0.86
CA PHE A 71 -13.09 -24.54 -2.01
C PHE A 71 -13.56 -23.57 -3.12
N LEU A 72 -14.89 -23.47 -3.29
CA LEU A 72 -15.60 -22.60 -4.22
C LEU A 72 -15.51 -21.08 -3.93
N ARG A 73 -15.29 -20.61 -2.69
CA ARG A 73 -15.25 -19.17 -2.35
C ARG A 73 -14.06 -18.46 -3.00
N THR A 74 -12.94 -19.16 -3.16
CA THR A 74 -11.76 -18.68 -3.90
C THR A 74 -12.06 -18.43 -5.38
N PHE A 75 -13.09 -19.06 -5.95
CA PHE A 75 -13.48 -18.87 -7.35
C PHE A 75 -14.27 -17.57 -7.59
N TYR A 76 -14.85 -16.96 -6.54
CA TYR A 76 -15.77 -15.81 -6.69
C TYR A 76 -15.14 -14.43 -6.49
N LYS A 77 -13.89 -14.32 -6.03
CA LYS A 77 -13.24 -13.01 -5.85
C LYS A 77 -13.06 -12.34 -7.23
N GLU A 78 -13.61 -11.14 -7.40
CA GLU A 78 -13.79 -10.48 -8.71
C GLU A 78 -12.48 -10.24 -9.48
N ASP A 79 -11.41 -9.87 -8.79
CA ASP A 79 -10.11 -9.56 -9.41
C ASP A 79 -9.40 -10.79 -10.00
N SER A 80 -9.72 -12.00 -9.51
CA SER A 80 -9.12 -13.26 -9.95
C SER A 80 -9.79 -13.88 -11.19
N LYS A 81 -10.98 -13.39 -11.60
CA LYS A 81 -11.79 -14.05 -12.63
C LYS A 81 -11.11 -14.10 -13.99
N ARG A 82 -10.50 -13.00 -14.46
CA ARG A 82 -9.88 -12.94 -15.80
C ARG A 82 -8.64 -13.83 -15.92
N ARG A 83 -7.71 -13.75 -14.96
CA ARG A 83 -6.51 -14.59 -14.93
C ARG A 83 -6.86 -16.07 -14.81
N LEU A 84 -7.88 -16.40 -14.01
CA LEU A 84 -8.34 -17.78 -13.85
C LEU A 84 -9.01 -18.30 -15.13
N LEU A 85 -9.89 -17.52 -15.75
CA LEU A 85 -10.52 -17.86 -17.03
C LEU A 85 -9.48 -18.05 -18.13
N GLN A 86 -8.49 -17.16 -18.22
CA GLN A 86 -7.39 -17.29 -19.17
C GLN A 86 -6.59 -18.57 -18.92
N ARG A 87 -6.29 -18.93 -17.66
CA ARG A 87 -5.62 -20.19 -17.32
C ARG A 87 -6.44 -21.44 -17.64
N LEU A 88 -7.77 -21.38 -17.49
CA LEU A 88 -8.67 -22.47 -17.87
C LEU A 88 -8.77 -22.65 -19.39
N GLN A 89 -8.62 -21.56 -20.15
CA GLN A 89 -8.64 -21.58 -21.61
C GLN A 89 -7.30 -22.05 -22.22
N THR A 90 -6.18 -21.81 -21.54
CA THR A 90 -4.86 -22.26 -22.02
C THR A 90 -4.63 -23.75 -21.72
N PRO A 91 -4.06 -24.53 -22.66
CA PRO A 91 -3.70 -25.92 -22.38
C PRO A 91 -2.65 -25.99 -21.26
N ILE A 92 -2.78 -27.00 -20.40
CA ILE A 92 -1.82 -27.24 -19.33
C ILE A 92 -0.52 -27.76 -19.97
N ASP A 93 0.54 -26.96 -19.90
CA ASP A 93 1.87 -27.39 -20.32
C ASP A 93 2.50 -28.26 -19.22
N LEU A 94 2.43 -29.58 -19.41
CA LEU A 94 3.03 -30.59 -18.54
C LEU A 94 4.50 -30.90 -18.91
N SER A 95 5.13 -30.14 -19.81
CA SER A 95 6.55 -30.30 -20.11
C SER A 95 7.41 -30.02 -18.86
N PRO A 96 8.61 -30.62 -18.72
CA PRO A 96 9.50 -30.33 -17.60
C PRO A 96 9.82 -28.83 -17.43
N SER A 97 9.96 -28.10 -18.55
CA SER A 97 10.10 -26.64 -18.59
C SER A 97 8.84 -25.91 -18.11
N GLY A 98 7.66 -26.36 -18.55
CA GLY A 98 6.37 -25.82 -18.13
C GLY A 98 6.11 -26.04 -16.65
N ILE A 99 6.43 -27.23 -16.13
CA ILE A 99 6.36 -27.56 -14.70
C ILE A 99 7.30 -26.66 -13.90
N LYS A 100 8.57 -26.49 -14.31
CA LYS A 100 9.53 -25.59 -13.64
C LYS A 100 9.00 -24.15 -13.58
N LYS A 101 8.48 -23.64 -14.70
CA LYS A 101 7.87 -22.30 -14.79
C LYS A 101 6.63 -22.19 -13.90
N TRP A 102 5.79 -23.23 -13.88
CA TRP A 102 4.62 -23.28 -13.01
C TRP A 102 5.00 -23.24 -11.53
N TRP A 103 6.03 -24.00 -11.11
CA TRP A 103 6.53 -23.97 -9.74
C TRP A 103 7.05 -22.58 -9.37
N ALA A 104 7.86 -21.95 -10.23
CA ALA A 104 8.36 -20.59 -10.01
C ALA A 104 7.22 -19.56 -9.85
N ASN A 105 6.23 -19.60 -10.75
CA ASN A 105 5.05 -18.74 -10.65
C ASN A 105 4.25 -19.01 -9.36
N LYS A 106 4.21 -20.27 -8.91
CA LYS A 106 3.49 -20.65 -7.68
C LYS A 106 4.22 -20.20 -6.43
N THR A 107 5.56 -20.23 -6.43
CA THR A 107 6.37 -19.70 -5.34
C THR A 107 6.23 -18.18 -5.23
N GLU A 108 6.28 -17.48 -6.36
CA GLU A 108 6.06 -16.02 -6.41
C GLU A 108 4.66 -15.63 -5.92
N LEU A 109 3.60 -16.31 -6.40
CA LEU A 109 2.24 -16.07 -5.91
C LEU A 109 2.10 -16.30 -4.40
N LYS A 110 2.80 -17.31 -3.87
CA LYS A 110 2.86 -17.54 -2.42
C LYS A 110 3.52 -16.35 -1.72
N GLU A 111 4.63 -15.83 -2.22
CA GLU A 111 5.33 -14.67 -1.65
C GLU A 111 4.44 -13.42 -1.64
N ILE A 112 3.75 -13.13 -2.75
CA ILE A 112 2.78 -12.03 -2.86
C ILE A 112 1.66 -12.16 -1.82
N ILE A 113 1.05 -13.35 -1.71
CA ILE A 113 -0.05 -13.59 -0.75
C ILE A 113 0.43 -13.39 0.69
N LEU A 114 1.65 -13.86 1.01
CA LEU A 114 2.25 -13.69 2.32
C LEU A 114 2.56 -12.23 2.66
N GLN A 115 2.67 -11.36 1.65
CA GLN A 115 2.93 -9.93 1.83
C GLN A 115 1.66 -9.09 1.98
N SER A 116 0.51 -9.63 1.61
CA SER A 116 -0.75 -8.90 1.65
C SER A 116 -1.09 -8.34 3.04
N TYR A 117 -1.65 -7.13 3.04
CA TYR A 117 -2.06 -6.42 4.24
C TYR A 117 -3.00 -7.22 5.16
N ILE A 118 -2.78 -7.15 6.47
CA ILE A 118 -3.57 -7.82 7.51
C ILE A 118 -4.16 -6.75 8.45
N PRO A 119 -5.46 -6.43 8.36
CA PRO A 119 -6.06 -5.38 9.17
C PRO A 119 -6.06 -5.71 10.66
N GLU A 120 -6.22 -6.99 11.04
CA GLU A 120 -6.24 -7.41 12.44
C GLU A 120 -4.91 -7.13 13.17
N ARG A 121 -3.79 -7.26 12.44
CA ARG A 121 -2.45 -6.94 12.97
C ARG A 121 -2.28 -5.44 13.19
N ASN A 122 -2.73 -4.62 12.25
CA ASN A 122 -2.63 -3.17 12.37
C ASN A 122 -3.53 -2.63 13.49
N GLN A 123 -4.67 -3.27 13.77
CA GLN A 123 -5.54 -2.91 14.89
C GLN A 123 -4.91 -3.20 16.27
N THR A 124 -4.04 -4.21 16.36
CA THR A 124 -3.43 -4.64 17.63
C THR A 124 -2.08 -3.97 17.91
N LEU A 125 -1.27 -3.75 16.87
CA LEU A 125 0.08 -3.20 16.97
C LEU A 125 0.17 -1.73 16.56
N GLY A 126 -0.84 -1.18 15.90
CA GLY A 126 -0.71 0.10 15.19
C GLY A 126 0.06 -0.02 13.88
N ASN A 127 0.12 1.06 13.10
CA ASN A 127 0.74 1.03 11.76
C ASN A 127 2.27 0.92 11.83
N GLU A 128 2.91 1.71 12.71
CA GLU A 128 4.37 1.76 12.87
C GLU A 128 4.94 0.39 13.24
N LEU A 129 4.45 -0.19 14.34
CA LEU A 129 4.94 -1.47 14.82
C LEU A 129 4.51 -2.65 13.92
N ALA A 130 3.33 -2.59 13.28
CA ALA A 130 2.95 -3.61 12.30
C ALA A 130 3.86 -3.60 11.07
N ALA A 131 4.29 -2.41 10.61
CA ALA A 131 5.27 -2.25 9.55
C ALA A 131 6.66 -2.73 10.00
N ALA A 132 7.07 -2.39 11.21
CA ALA A 132 8.32 -2.86 11.83
C ALA A 132 8.42 -4.40 11.82
N HIS A 133 7.38 -5.08 12.34
CA HIS A 133 7.30 -6.54 12.29
C HIS A 133 7.30 -7.10 10.87
N PHE A 134 6.68 -6.41 9.91
CA PHE A 134 6.66 -6.82 8.51
C PHE A 134 8.05 -6.78 7.86
N ILE A 135 8.80 -5.71 8.07
CA ILE A 135 10.13 -5.51 7.49
C ILE A 135 11.12 -6.49 8.10
N VAL A 136 11.19 -6.55 9.44
CA VAL A 136 12.16 -7.38 10.15
C VAL A 136 11.94 -8.88 9.90
N HIS A 137 10.68 -9.33 9.83
CA HIS A 137 10.37 -10.73 9.51
C HIS A 137 10.85 -11.17 8.12
N ARG A 138 11.09 -10.23 7.20
CA ARG A 138 11.54 -10.48 5.83
C ARG A 138 13.03 -10.21 5.62
N GLY A 139 13.76 -9.94 6.70
CA GLY A 139 15.20 -9.72 6.68
C GLY A 139 15.61 -8.26 6.47
N GLY A 140 14.66 -7.32 6.43
CA GLY A 140 14.97 -5.90 6.48
C GLY A 140 15.38 -5.44 7.88
N ALA A 141 15.92 -4.23 7.96
CA ALA A 141 16.29 -3.58 9.20
C ALA A 141 15.47 -2.30 9.40
N ILE A 142 15.25 -1.93 10.66
CA ILE A 142 14.50 -0.74 11.04
C ILE A 142 15.21 0.01 12.15
N LYS A 143 14.92 1.30 12.26
CA LYS A 143 15.39 2.17 13.33
C LYS A 143 14.22 3.01 13.84
N PHE A 144 14.01 2.99 15.15
CA PHE A 144 13.02 3.84 15.80
C PHE A 144 13.55 5.25 16.04
N PHE A 145 12.65 6.21 16.15
CA PHE A 145 12.95 7.54 16.64
C PHE A 145 13.50 7.43 18.08
N ASP A 146 14.53 8.23 18.40
CA ASP A 146 15.27 8.23 19.68
C ASP A 146 16.22 7.02 19.92
N GLU A 147 16.20 6.00 19.05
CA GLU A 147 17.11 4.85 19.15
C GLU A 147 18.09 4.82 17.99
N ASP A 148 19.39 4.94 18.26
CA ASP A 148 20.41 4.88 17.21
C ASP A 148 20.72 3.47 16.68
N VAL A 149 20.10 2.44 17.25
CA VAL A 149 20.36 1.03 16.96
C VAL A 149 19.44 0.52 15.85
N TRP A 150 20.02 -0.14 14.86
CA TRP A 150 19.28 -0.87 13.84
C TRP A 150 18.83 -2.23 14.35
N ILE A 151 17.54 -2.53 14.18
CA ILE A 151 16.95 -3.82 14.56
C ILE A 151 16.78 -4.65 13.29
N LYS A 152 17.46 -5.79 13.24
CA LYS A 152 17.38 -6.79 12.17
C LYS A 152 17.11 -8.17 12.76
N ALA A 153 16.56 -9.08 11.95
CA ALA A 153 16.42 -10.47 12.35
C ALA A 153 17.79 -11.18 12.35
N ASN A 154 18.01 -12.02 13.37
CA ASN A 154 19.19 -12.88 13.45
C ASN A 154 19.13 -13.98 12.37
N GLU A 155 20.22 -14.73 12.19
CA GLU A 155 20.28 -15.87 11.24
C GLU A 155 19.19 -16.93 11.46
N MET A 156 18.67 -17.03 12.68
CA MET A 156 17.55 -17.92 13.04
C MET A 156 16.16 -17.29 12.83
N ASN A 157 16.07 -16.11 12.19
CA ASN A 157 14.85 -15.30 12.03
C ASN A 157 14.20 -14.85 13.34
N GLU A 158 14.97 -14.78 14.42
CA GLU A 158 14.53 -14.26 15.72
C GLU A 158 14.87 -12.77 15.82
N TYR A 159 13.94 -11.99 16.37
CA TYR A 159 14.11 -10.55 16.58
C TYR A 159 13.29 -10.10 17.80
N THR A 160 13.75 -9.02 18.44
CA THR A 160 13.11 -8.44 19.62
C THR A 160 12.39 -7.16 19.23
N LEU A 161 11.06 -7.23 19.14
CA LEU A 161 10.19 -6.07 18.99
C LEU A 161 9.03 -6.14 20.00
N PRO A 162 8.51 -4.99 20.46
CA PRO A 162 7.30 -4.95 21.27
C PRO A 162 6.16 -5.70 20.58
N ARG A 163 5.38 -6.47 21.33
CA ARG A 163 4.24 -7.24 20.79
C ARG A 163 2.90 -6.55 20.98
N PHE A 164 2.91 -5.38 21.60
CA PHE A 164 1.73 -4.58 21.89
C PHE A 164 1.97 -3.18 21.36
N PHE A 165 0.87 -2.51 21.00
CA PHE A 165 0.90 -1.12 20.60
C PHE A 165 1.61 -0.26 21.66
N ASP A 166 2.56 0.52 21.18
CA ASP A 166 3.33 1.47 21.95
C ASP A 166 3.25 2.81 21.20
N GLU A 167 2.75 3.85 21.87
CA GLU A 167 2.55 5.18 21.28
C GLU A 167 3.87 5.92 21.08
N ASP A 168 4.92 5.56 21.82
CA ASP A 168 6.20 6.27 21.81
C ASP A 168 7.15 5.74 20.70
N LYS A 169 6.77 4.65 20.03
CA LYS A 169 7.58 3.98 19.01
C LYS A 169 7.19 4.40 17.59
N PHE A 170 7.93 5.37 17.04
CA PHE A 170 7.81 5.81 15.65
C PHE A 170 9.00 5.35 14.81
N LEU A 171 8.75 4.91 13.57
CA LEU A 171 9.84 4.55 12.66
C LEU A 171 10.50 5.80 12.07
N GLN A 172 11.83 5.86 12.13
CA GLN A 172 12.62 6.92 11.53
C GLN A 172 13.33 6.45 10.25
N ALA A 173 13.95 5.27 10.29
CA ALA A 173 14.66 4.72 9.14
C ALA A 173 14.23 3.28 8.86
N ILE A 174 14.11 2.97 7.58
CA ILE A 174 13.75 1.64 7.07
C ILE A 174 14.79 1.25 6.04
N ASP A 175 15.40 0.09 6.25
CA ASP A 175 16.30 -0.54 5.30
C ASP A 175 15.69 -1.86 4.81
N CYS A 176 15.37 -1.88 3.53
CA CYS A 176 14.86 -3.06 2.83
C CYS A 176 15.90 -3.59 1.81
N ALA A 177 17.19 -3.33 2.00
CA ALA A 177 18.22 -3.81 1.09
C ALA A 177 18.13 -5.32 0.83
N ASP A 178 18.22 -5.71 -0.44
CA ASP A 178 18.13 -7.09 -0.96
C ASP A 178 16.85 -7.85 -0.56
N MET A 179 15.78 -7.13 -0.18
CA MET A 179 14.52 -7.74 0.19
C MET A 179 13.62 -7.99 -1.03
N LYS A 180 12.97 -9.16 -1.06
CA LYS A 180 11.94 -9.46 -2.08
C LYS A 180 10.62 -8.79 -1.73
N LEU A 181 10.48 -7.51 -2.03
CA LEU A 181 9.26 -6.74 -1.76
C LEU A 181 8.37 -6.66 -3.01
N HIS A 182 7.10 -7.01 -2.87
CA HIS A 182 6.08 -6.88 -3.91
C HIS A 182 5.16 -5.69 -3.63
N TYR A 183 4.46 -5.24 -4.67
CA TYR A 183 3.50 -4.13 -4.62
C TYR A 183 2.45 -4.29 -3.50
N GLU A 184 1.90 -5.50 -3.32
CA GLU A 184 0.91 -5.78 -2.27
C GLU A 184 1.48 -5.63 -0.85
N GLY A 185 2.79 -5.82 -0.69
CA GLY A 185 3.52 -5.67 0.57
C GLY A 185 3.69 -4.21 0.99
N LEU A 186 3.84 -3.29 0.02
CA LEU A 186 3.98 -1.85 0.28
C LEU A 186 2.76 -1.25 1.00
N VAL A 187 1.60 -1.87 0.87
CA VAL A 187 0.37 -1.46 1.59
C VAL A 187 0.57 -1.48 3.11
N ASN A 188 1.46 -2.34 3.63
CA ASN A 188 1.79 -2.39 5.05
C ASN A 188 2.57 -1.17 5.55
N LEU A 189 3.19 -0.41 4.65
CA LEU A 189 3.92 0.82 4.98
C LEU A 189 3.01 2.06 4.99
N ARG A 190 1.71 1.89 4.78
CA ARG A 190 0.76 3.01 4.81
C ARG A 190 0.57 3.53 6.22
N GLY A 191 0.45 4.85 6.33
CA GLY A 191 0.18 5.53 7.59
C GLY A 191 1.39 5.67 8.50
N LEU A 192 2.60 5.46 7.97
CA LEU A 192 3.85 5.82 8.61
C LEU A 192 4.05 7.33 8.53
N LYS A 193 4.34 7.98 9.65
CA LYS A 193 4.32 9.46 9.74
C LYS A 193 5.71 10.10 9.64
N ASN A 194 6.71 9.48 10.24
CA ASN A 194 7.99 10.13 10.55
C ASN A 194 9.20 9.45 9.89
N VAL A 195 8.97 8.62 8.87
CA VAL A 195 10.06 7.94 8.17
C VAL A 195 10.83 8.96 7.32
N GLU A 196 12.10 9.14 7.67
CA GLU A 196 13.05 10.05 7.04
C GLU A 196 13.96 9.33 6.04
N TRP A 197 14.30 8.06 6.31
CA TRP A 197 15.21 7.27 5.48
C TRP A 197 14.55 5.97 5.01
N LEU A 198 14.61 5.72 3.70
CA LEU A 198 14.13 4.48 3.09
C LEU A 198 15.17 3.97 2.10
N SER A 199 15.72 2.77 2.35
CA SER A 199 16.51 2.04 1.36
C SER A 199 15.72 0.89 0.76
N LEU A 200 15.69 0.83 -0.57
CA LEU A 200 15.13 -0.26 -1.38
C LEU A 200 16.22 -0.85 -2.28
N ASN A 201 17.49 -0.71 -1.90
CA ASN A 201 18.62 -1.17 -2.70
C ASN A 201 18.49 -2.67 -3.01
N GLY A 202 18.67 -3.09 -4.27
CA GLY A 202 18.66 -4.51 -4.65
C GLY A 202 17.27 -5.17 -4.63
N CYS A 203 16.19 -4.40 -4.49
CA CYS A 203 14.83 -4.92 -4.55
C CYS A 203 14.41 -5.22 -6.01
N GLU A 204 14.60 -6.46 -6.47
CA GLU A 204 14.38 -6.88 -7.87
C GLU A 204 12.95 -6.68 -8.39
N HIS A 205 11.95 -6.71 -7.52
CA HIS A 205 10.53 -6.63 -7.88
C HIS A 205 9.95 -5.21 -7.81
N MET A 206 10.81 -4.18 -7.71
CA MET A 206 10.37 -2.80 -7.64
C MET A 206 10.14 -2.20 -9.03
N ASP A 207 8.86 -1.98 -9.34
CA ASP A 207 8.41 -1.38 -10.61
C ASP A 207 7.98 0.09 -10.42
N ASP A 208 7.75 0.80 -11.52
CA ASP A 208 7.26 2.20 -11.52
C ASP A 208 5.99 2.41 -10.68
N TRP A 209 5.07 1.43 -10.71
CA TRP A 209 3.83 1.46 -9.92
C TRP A 209 4.10 1.43 -8.42
N CYS A 210 5.17 0.73 -8.02
CA CYS A 210 5.59 0.68 -6.63
C CYS A 210 6.15 2.02 -6.20
N LEU A 211 6.98 2.66 -7.03
CA LEU A 211 7.48 4.01 -6.76
C LEU A 211 6.37 5.04 -6.66
N ASP A 212 5.34 4.98 -7.51
CA ASP A 212 4.19 5.88 -7.40
C ASP A 212 3.42 5.68 -6.07
N MET A 213 3.35 4.44 -5.56
CA MET A 213 2.78 4.19 -4.24
C MET A 213 3.68 4.75 -3.13
N ILE A 214 4.99 4.52 -3.21
CA ILE A 214 5.97 5.01 -2.22
C ILE A 214 5.95 6.53 -2.16
N SER A 215 5.93 7.21 -3.32
CA SER A 215 5.88 8.67 -3.39
C SER A 215 4.60 9.23 -2.78
N ASN A 216 3.48 8.52 -2.90
CA ASN A 216 2.24 8.89 -2.24
C ASN A 216 2.29 8.67 -0.72
N ILE A 217 2.80 7.52 -0.28
CA ILE A 217 2.88 7.14 1.15
C ILE A 217 3.78 8.10 1.92
N PHE A 218 4.98 8.39 1.40
CA PHE A 218 6.01 9.16 2.12
C PHE A 218 6.19 10.59 1.61
N SER A 219 5.17 11.12 0.93
CA SER A 219 5.15 12.45 0.30
C SER A 219 5.65 13.59 1.22
N HIS A 220 5.37 13.50 2.53
CA HIS A 220 5.60 14.57 3.50
C HIS A 220 6.70 14.28 4.54
N SER A 221 7.31 13.10 4.53
CA SER A 221 8.25 12.67 5.58
C SER A 221 9.64 12.33 5.06
N LEU A 222 9.75 11.74 3.87
CA LEU A 222 11.01 11.16 3.42
C LEU A 222 12.04 12.23 3.06
N LEU A 223 13.25 12.07 3.57
CA LEU A 223 14.41 12.91 3.29
C LEU A 223 15.45 12.18 2.42
N TYR A 224 15.59 10.88 2.62
CA TYR A 224 16.58 10.04 1.93
C TYR A 224 15.90 8.82 1.31
N LEU A 225 16.14 8.62 0.02
CA LEU A 225 15.64 7.47 -0.73
C LEU A 225 16.78 6.81 -1.49
N ASP A 226 16.93 5.50 -1.33
CA ASP A 226 17.92 4.71 -2.05
C ASP A 226 17.23 3.66 -2.94
N LEU A 227 17.42 3.79 -4.26
CA LEU A 227 16.84 2.95 -5.31
C LEU A 227 17.92 2.25 -6.15
N ARG A 228 19.13 2.09 -5.60
CA ARG A 228 20.21 1.39 -6.30
C ARG A 228 19.88 -0.09 -6.54
N ASN A 229 20.52 -0.68 -7.53
CA ASN A 229 20.31 -2.04 -8.02
C ASN A 229 18.84 -2.41 -8.30
N CYS A 230 17.99 -1.44 -8.66
CA CYS A 230 16.58 -1.68 -8.97
C CYS A 230 16.37 -1.70 -10.50
N SER A 231 16.44 -2.90 -11.10
CA SER A 231 16.49 -3.06 -12.56
C SER A 231 15.21 -2.64 -13.30
N ASN A 232 14.05 -2.75 -12.64
CA ASN A 232 12.72 -2.59 -13.25
C ASN A 232 12.16 -1.17 -13.16
N ILE A 233 12.86 -0.27 -12.47
CA ILE A 233 12.49 1.13 -12.37
C ILE A 233 12.88 1.84 -13.67
N SER A 234 11.92 2.54 -14.27
CA SER A 234 12.11 3.36 -15.47
C SER A 234 12.11 4.86 -15.13
N ASP A 235 12.38 5.69 -16.15
CA ASP A 235 12.30 7.14 -16.07
C ASP A 235 10.92 7.63 -15.61
N LYS A 236 9.85 6.87 -15.87
CA LYS A 236 8.48 7.20 -15.42
C LYS A 236 8.31 7.05 -13.92
N GLY A 237 8.88 5.99 -13.34
CA GLY A 237 8.84 5.74 -11.90
C GLY A 237 9.59 6.83 -11.13
N ILE A 238 10.75 7.24 -11.63
CA ILE A 238 11.53 8.35 -11.07
C ILE A 238 10.78 9.66 -11.21
N GLY A 239 10.15 9.89 -12.36
CA GLY A 239 9.26 11.02 -12.57
C GLY A 239 8.26 11.18 -11.43
N ALA A 240 7.65 10.09 -10.93
CA ALA A 240 6.67 10.10 -9.84
C ALA A 240 7.18 10.62 -8.48
N LEU A 241 8.51 10.72 -8.29
CA LEU A 241 9.13 11.26 -7.07
C LEU A 241 8.92 12.79 -6.91
N TYR A 242 8.40 13.47 -7.94
CA TYR A 242 8.02 14.89 -7.86
C TYR A 242 7.06 15.20 -6.70
N LYS A 243 6.25 14.21 -6.28
CA LYS A 243 5.26 14.33 -5.19
C LYS A 243 5.90 14.44 -3.80
N MET A 244 7.18 14.11 -3.67
CA MET A 244 7.88 14.06 -2.38
C MET A 244 8.52 15.41 -2.12
N GLU A 245 7.90 16.24 -1.27
CA GLU A 245 8.31 17.64 -1.12
C GLU A 245 9.60 17.79 -0.31
N LYS A 246 9.82 16.91 0.67
CA LYS A 246 10.93 17.00 1.61
C LYS A 246 12.18 16.20 1.24
N LEU A 247 12.13 15.45 0.14
CA LEU A 247 13.25 14.59 -0.25
C LEU A 247 14.49 15.47 -0.52
N LYS A 248 15.65 15.08 -0.01
CA LYS A 248 16.91 15.82 -0.13
C LYS A 248 17.97 15.03 -0.87
N ILE A 249 18.04 13.72 -0.62
CA ILE A 249 19.02 12.86 -1.27
C ILE A 249 18.31 11.70 -1.92
N LEU A 250 18.60 11.50 -3.20
CA LEU A 250 18.16 10.34 -3.97
C LEU A 250 19.38 9.58 -4.48
N TYR A 251 19.51 8.32 -4.06
CA TYR A 251 20.54 7.42 -4.59
C TYR A 251 19.96 6.61 -5.75
N LEU A 252 20.61 6.71 -6.91
CA LEU A 252 20.29 5.97 -8.11
C LEU A 252 21.52 5.22 -8.59
N ASP A 253 21.32 4.12 -9.31
CA ASP A 253 22.40 3.57 -10.13
C ASP A 253 22.77 4.54 -11.23
N ASP A 254 23.94 4.30 -11.84
CA ASP A 254 24.53 5.12 -12.90
C ASP A 254 23.47 5.80 -13.80
N PHE A 255 23.34 7.11 -13.61
CA PHE A 255 22.29 7.97 -14.17
C PHE A 255 22.39 8.09 -15.70
N LEU A 256 23.49 7.59 -16.29
CA LEU A 256 23.75 7.57 -17.73
C LEU A 256 23.15 6.35 -18.44
N ARG A 257 22.25 5.59 -17.80
CA ARG A 257 21.60 4.42 -18.42
C ARG A 257 20.83 4.78 -19.70
N SER A 258 20.18 5.95 -19.74
CA SER A 258 19.51 6.48 -20.93
C SER A 258 19.37 8.01 -20.90
N THR A 259 19.26 8.64 -22.06
CA THR A 259 19.04 10.10 -22.19
C THR A 259 17.73 10.56 -21.53
N THR A 260 16.69 9.71 -21.54
CA THR A 260 15.41 10.01 -20.86
C THR A 260 15.55 10.02 -19.34
N TYR A 261 16.40 9.13 -18.81
CA TYR A 261 16.69 9.03 -17.39
C TYR A 261 17.44 10.27 -16.89
N GLU A 262 18.46 10.69 -17.63
CA GLU A 262 19.20 11.93 -17.34
C GLU A 262 18.27 13.14 -17.37
N LEU A 263 17.44 13.26 -18.41
CA LEU A 263 16.51 14.38 -18.55
C LEU A 263 15.47 14.40 -17.43
N THR A 264 14.95 13.25 -17.00
CA THR A 264 14.01 13.19 -15.87
C THR A 264 14.68 13.57 -14.55
N CYS A 265 15.94 13.19 -14.33
CA CYS A 265 16.72 13.63 -13.17
C CYS A 265 16.92 15.16 -13.17
N LEU A 266 17.25 15.75 -14.31
CA LEU A 266 17.38 17.20 -14.47
C LEU A 266 16.05 17.92 -14.21
N LEU A 267 14.94 17.40 -14.74
CA LEU A 267 13.60 17.96 -14.47
C LEU A 267 13.23 17.89 -12.99
N LEU A 268 13.58 16.80 -12.29
CA LEU A 268 13.36 16.70 -10.85
C LEU A 268 14.18 17.72 -10.07
N GLN A 269 15.44 17.95 -10.46
CA GLN A 269 16.29 18.99 -9.87
C GLN A 269 15.79 20.41 -10.18
N GLU A 270 15.19 20.63 -11.35
CA GLU A 270 14.54 21.91 -11.68
C GLU A 270 13.32 22.17 -10.81
N ILE A 271 12.48 21.15 -10.58
CA ILE A 271 11.32 21.24 -9.68
C ILE A 271 11.77 21.40 -8.22
N ARG A 272 12.87 20.75 -7.83
CA ARG A 272 13.41 20.72 -6.47
C ARG A 272 14.92 20.97 -6.47
N PRO A 273 15.36 22.23 -6.35
CA PRO A 273 16.78 22.58 -6.39
C PRO A 273 17.57 22.05 -5.17
N ASP A 274 16.88 21.76 -4.06
CA ASP A 274 17.49 21.18 -2.86
C ASP A 274 17.73 19.65 -2.97
N LEU A 275 17.28 19.02 -4.06
CA LEU A 275 17.45 17.58 -4.29
C LEU A 275 18.83 17.29 -4.88
N ASP A 276 19.63 16.55 -4.12
CA ASP A 276 20.89 16.00 -4.55
C ASP A 276 20.70 14.54 -5.04
N ILE A 277 21.11 14.27 -6.28
CA ILE A 277 21.02 12.94 -6.89
C ILE A 277 22.44 12.37 -6.95
N ARG A 278 22.67 11.27 -6.25
CA ARG A 278 24.00 10.64 -6.11
C ARG A 278 24.01 9.23 -6.68
N SER A 279 25.18 8.81 -7.15
CA SER A 279 25.47 7.43 -7.55
C SER A 279 26.50 6.73 -6.65
N ASP A 280 26.98 7.42 -5.61
CA ASP A 280 28.04 6.90 -4.74
C ASP A 280 27.59 5.63 -3.98
N PRO A 281 28.51 4.67 -3.75
CA PRO A 281 28.25 3.54 -2.88
C PRO A 281 28.07 4.03 -1.42
N VAL A 282 26.83 4.07 -0.92
CA VAL A 282 26.54 4.18 0.52
C VAL A 282 27.17 2.97 1.20
N THR A 283 28.22 3.22 1.98
CA THR A 283 28.84 2.26 2.87
C THR A 283 28.28 2.51 4.27
N PHE A 284 27.69 1.49 4.87
CA PHE A 284 27.30 1.54 6.28
C PHE A 284 28.43 0.89 7.09
N ASP A 285 29.07 1.68 7.95
CA ASP A 285 29.93 1.12 8.99
C ASP A 285 29.03 0.44 10.02
N LEU A 286 28.84 -0.87 9.87
CA LEU A 286 28.20 -1.70 10.89
C LEU A 286 29.21 -1.87 12.03
N SER A 287 28.96 -1.19 13.16
CA SER A 287 29.71 -1.38 14.41
C SER A 287 29.31 -2.66 15.13
#